data_AF-A0A3C0G9W0-F1
#
_entry.id   AF-A0A3C0G9W0-F1
#
_cell.length_a   1.000
_cell.length_b   1.000
_cell.length_c   1.000
_cell.angle_alpha   90.00
_cell.angle_beta   90.00
_cell.angle_gamma   90.00
#
_symmetry.space_group_name_H-M   'P 1'
#
loop_
_entity.id
_entity.type
_entity.pdbx_description
1 polymer ?
#
loop_
_entity_poly.entity_id
_entity_poly.type
_entity_poly.pdbx_seq_one_letter_code
_entity_poly.pdbx_strand_id
1 'polypeptide(L)'
;NYKLHFVKAQREHLTKRELGLIEETSFAKQGVERTKDVFLFCCYTGLSYIDVKALSPDHVMKGIDGNDWLFTTRMKTDERLKIPLLPQAKEIIK
;
A
#
# COMPACT_ATOMS: atom_id res chain seq x y z
N ASN A 1 37.68 -2.47 20.56
CA ASN A 1 37.08 -3.43 19.58
C ASN A 1 35.58 -3.45 19.72
N TYR A 2 34.86 -2.64 18.94
CA TYR A 2 33.40 -2.67 18.85
C TYR A 2 32.98 -3.64 17.74
N LYS A 3 32.09 -4.58 18.04
CA LYS A 3 31.52 -5.53 17.07
C LYS A 3 30.04 -5.21 16.88
N LEU A 4 29.64 -4.91 15.65
CA LEU A 4 28.23 -4.75 15.29
C LEU A 4 27.54 -6.11 15.36
N HIS A 5 26.65 -6.28 16.34
CA HIS A 5 25.77 -7.45 16.43
C HIS A 5 24.49 -7.17 15.62
N PHE A 6 24.39 -7.74 14.43
CA PHE A 6 23.15 -7.74 13.65
C PHE A 6 22.29 -8.91 14.10
N VAL A 7 21.24 -8.64 14.88
CA VAL A 7 20.18 -9.63 15.12
C VAL A 7 19.36 -9.71 13.84
N LYS A 8 19.46 -10.84 13.13
CA LYS A 8 18.68 -11.07 11.92
C LYS A 8 17.20 -11.23 12.31
N ALA A 9 16.45 -10.14 12.26
CA ALA A 9 15.00 -10.18 12.47
C ALA A 9 14.35 -10.96 11.32
N GLN A 10 13.69 -12.08 11.63
CA GLN A 10 12.79 -12.73 10.68
C GLN A 10 11.56 -11.83 10.52
N ARG A 11 11.37 -11.27 9.33
CA ARG A 11 10.14 -10.54 8.99
C ARG A 11 9.19 -11.51 8.31
N GLU A 12 8.13 -11.87 9.01
CA GLU A 12 7.02 -12.62 8.43
C GLU A 12 6.18 -11.72 7.51
N HIS A 13 5.48 -12.33 6.57
CA HIS A 13 4.58 -11.65 5.64
C HIS A 13 3.30 -12.46 5.50
N LEU A 14 2.22 -11.79 5.11
CA LEU A 14 0.95 -12.45 4.86
C LEU A 14 1.05 -13.33 3.60
N THR A 15 0.56 -14.56 3.72
CA THR A 15 0.26 -15.39 2.57
C THR A 15 -0.92 -14.81 1.78
N LYS A 16 -1.06 -15.20 0.51
CA LYS A 16 -2.21 -14.79 -0.32
C LYS A 16 -3.55 -15.16 0.34
N ARG A 17 -3.61 -16.31 1.01
CA ARG A 17 -4.80 -16.78 1.73
C ARG A 17 -5.13 -15.86 2.90
N GLU A 18 -4.14 -15.48 3.71
CA GLU A 18 -4.36 -14.60 4.85
C GLU A 18 -4.75 -13.19 4.42
N LEU A 19 -4.16 -12.67 3.34
CA LEU A 19 -4.58 -11.39 2.78
C LEU A 19 -6.04 -11.43 2.30
N GLY A 20 -6.45 -12.53 1.63
CA GLY A 20 -7.83 -12.74 1.21
C GLY A 20 -8.82 -12.78 2.38
N LEU A 21 -8.46 -13.45 3.49
CA LEU A 21 -9.29 -13.45 4.71
C LEU A 21 -9.50 -12.04 5.27
N ILE A 22 -8.47 -11.18 5.22
CA ILE A 22 -8.60 -9.79 5.65
C ILE A 22 -9.55 -9.03 4.72
N GLU A 23 -9.38 -9.18 3.40
CA GLU A 23 -10.22 -8.54 2.38
C GLU A 23 -11.71 -8.89 2.53
N GLU A 24 -12.01 -10.17 2.74
CA GLU A 24 -13.36 -10.70 2.89
C GLU A 24 -14.00 -10.36 4.25
N THR A 25 -13.22 -9.92 5.24
CA THR A 25 -13.73 -9.59 6.57
C THR A 25 -14.37 -8.20 6.58
N SER A 26 -15.64 -8.11 6.97
CA SER A 26 -16.35 -6.85 7.21
C SER A 26 -16.36 -6.48 8.70
N PHE A 27 -16.02 -5.24 9.03
CA PHE A 27 -16.06 -4.73 10.41
C PHE A 27 -17.24 -3.78 10.63
N ALA A 28 -18.02 -4.01 11.69
CA ALA A 28 -19.17 -3.15 12.03
C ALA A 28 -18.77 -1.71 12.37
N LYS A 29 -17.57 -1.50 12.92
CA LYS A 29 -17.06 -0.17 13.27
C LYS A 29 -16.41 0.46 12.04
N GLN A 30 -17.01 1.53 11.52
CA GLN A 30 -16.53 2.24 10.32
C GLN A 30 -15.04 2.64 10.37
N GLY A 31 -14.52 3.02 11.56
CA GLY A 31 -13.11 3.36 11.70
C GLY A 31 -12.16 2.17 11.46
N VAL A 32 -12.58 0.96 11.83
CA VAL A 32 -11.81 -0.27 11.60
C VAL A 32 -11.90 -0.67 10.13
N GLU A 33 -13.08 -0.52 9.51
CA GLU A 33 -13.25 -0.75 8.08
C GLU A 33 -12.32 0.14 7.25
N ARG A 34 -12.28 1.45 7.54
CA ARG A 34 -11.34 2.38 6.89
C ARG A 34 -9.87 2.00 7.12
N THR A 35 -9.55 1.43 8.29
CA THR A 35 -8.19 0.98 8.58
C THR A 35 -7.84 -0.25 7.74
N LYS A 36 -8.78 -1.19 7.56
CA LYS A 36 -8.65 -2.33 6.65
C LYS A 36 -8.42 -1.83 5.21
N ASP A 37 -9.21 -0.90 4.74
CA ASP A 37 -9.10 -0.34 3.38
C ASP A 37 -7.72 0.28 3.14
N VAL A 38 -7.26 1.13 4.05
CA VAL A 38 -5.92 1.73 3.94
C VAL A 38 -4.82 0.66 3.99
N PHE A 39 -4.96 -0.35 4.85
CA PHE A 39 -4.01 -1.45 4.95
C PHE A 39 -3.93 -2.26 3.65
N LEU A 40 -5.08 -2.66 3.09
CA LEU A 40 -5.14 -3.39 1.82
C LEU A 40 -4.60 -2.55 0.67
N PHE A 41 -4.90 -1.26 0.63
CA PHE A 41 -4.33 -0.34 -0.36
C PHE A 41 -2.80 -0.29 -0.27
N CYS A 42 -2.23 -0.24 0.95
CA CYS A 42 -0.78 -0.34 1.15
C CYS A 42 -0.23 -1.67 0.62
N CYS A 43 -0.92 -2.80 0.86
CA CYS A 43 -0.50 -4.11 0.36
C CYS A 43 -0.50 -4.17 -1.17
N TYR A 44 -1.50 -3.57 -1.82
CA TYR A 44 -1.64 -3.60 -3.29
C TYR A 44 -0.79 -2.58 -4.03
N THR A 45 -0.34 -1.53 -3.37
CA THR A 45 0.52 -0.49 -3.98
C THR A 45 1.97 -0.55 -3.51
N GLY A 46 2.28 -1.25 -2.42
CA GLY A 46 3.60 -1.20 -1.78
C GLY A 46 3.93 0.17 -1.18
N LEU A 47 2.94 1.04 -1.02
CA LEU A 47 3.14 2.33 -0.39
C LEU A 47 3.20 2.22 1.13
N SER A 48 4.01 3.07 1.75
CA SER A 48 3.98 3.19 3.20
C SER A 48 2.80 4.06 3.59
N TYR A 49 2.28 3.90 4.82
CA TYR A 49 1.14 4.69 5.30
C TYR A 49 1.35 6.19 5.14
N ILE A 50 2.56 6.70 5.37
CA ILE A 50 2.85 8.13 5.21
C ILE A 50 2.76 8.59 3.75
N ASP A 51 3.14 7.73 2.80
CA ASP A 51 3.00 8.02 1.38
C ASP A 51 1.52 7.99 0.98
N VAL A 52 0.76 6.98 1.44
CA VAL A 52 -0.69 6.89 1.20
C VAL A 52 -1.42 8.11 1.76
N LYS A 53 -1.04 8.57 2.96
CA LYS A 53 -1.60 9.77 3.58
C LYS A 53 -1.32 11.04 2.77
N ALA A 54 -0.21 11.09 2.04
CA ALA A 54 0.17 12.22 1.19
C ALA A 54 -0.43 12.15 -0.23
N LEU A 55 -1.11 11.06 -0.59
CA LEU A 55 -1.72 10.92 -1.89
C LEU A 55 -2.90 11.89 -2.06
N SER A 56 -3.13 12.20 -3.33
CA SER A 56 -4.23 13.00 -3.83
C SER A 56 -4.73 12.38 -5.14
N PRO A 57 -5.96 12.67 -5.57
CA PRO A 57 -6.48 12.16 -6.85
C PRO A 57 -5.60 12.49 -8.05
N ASP A 58 -4.92 13.65 -8.04
CA ASP A 58 -4.03 14.10 -9.12
C ASP A 58 -2.82 13.19 -9.34
N HIS A 59 -2.47 12.36 -8.36
CA HIS A 59 -1.41 11.38 -8.50
C HIS A 59 -1.83 10.16 -9.34
N VAL A 60 -3.12 9.98 -9.63
CA VAL A 60 -3.62 8.90 -10.48
C VAL A 60 -3.74 9.41 -11.92
N MET A 61 -2.98 8.82 -12.83
CA MET A 61 -2.97 9.21 -14.25
C MET A 61 -3.05 7.97 -15.15
N LYS A 62 -3.57 8.15 -16.36
CA LYS A 62 -3.58 7.09 -17.38
C LYS A 62 -2.18 6.87 -17.94
N GLY A 63 -1.72 5.62 -17.94
CA GLY A 63 -0.51 5.19 -18.62
C GLY A 63 -0.70 5.09 -20.13
N ILE A 64 0.40 4.87 -20.85
CA ILE A 64 0.39 4.66 -22.31
C ILE A 64 -0.39 3.40 -22.72
N ASP A 65 -0.58 2.49 -21.78
CA ASP A 65 -1.34 1.25 -21.91
C ASP A 65 -2.85 1.45 -21.63
N GLY A 66 -3.27 2.67 -21.29
CA GLY A 66 -4.66 2.99 -20.91
C GLY A 66 -5.05 2.56 -19.48
N ASN A 67 -4.12 1.95 -18.73
CA ASN A 67 -4.35 1.60 -17.33
C ASN A 67 -4.13 2.80 -16.41
N ASP A 68 -4.65 2.73 -15.19
CA ASP A 68 -4.38 3.75 -14.18
C ASP A 68 -3.06 3.46 -13.49
N TRP A 69 -2.26 4.50 -13.31
CA TRP A 69 -0.96 4.46 -12.68
C TRP A 69 -0.90 5.54 -11.62
N LEU A 70 -0.22 5.22 -10.52
CA LEU A 70 0.08 6.16 -9.45
C LEU A 70 1.47 6.75 -9.67
N PHE A 71 1.52 8.07 -9.85
CA PHE A 71 2.74 8.85 -9.95
C PHE A 71 2.88 9.66 -8.68
N THR A 72 3.90 9.37 -7.86
CA THR A 72 4.11 10.07 -6.58
C THR A 72 5.59 10.10 -6.22
N THR A 73 5.95 10.80 -5.16
CA THR A 73 7.32 10.86 -4.62
C THR A 73 7.30 10.36 -3.18
N ARG A 74 8.21 9.43 -2.84
CA ARG A 74 8.33 8.87 -1.48
C ARG A 74 8.65 9.99 -0.50
N MET A 75 7.88 10.09 0.57
CA MET A 75 8.09 11.08 1.63
C MET A 75 9.44 10.90 2.35
N LYS A 76 9.97 9.68 2.43
CA LYS A 76 11.19 9.37 3.18
C LYS A 76 12.48 9.58 2.41
N THR A 77 12.47 9.26 1.12
CA THR A 77 13.69 9.18 0.29
C THR A 77 13.69 10.16 -0.88
N ASP A 78 12.59 10.90 -1.07
CA ASP A 78 12.37 11.78 -2.22
C ASP A 78 12.45 11.06 -3.59
N GLU A 79 12.23 9.75 -3.58
CA GLU A 79 12.28 8.92 -4.79
C GLU A 79 10.95 8.94 -5.53
N ARG A 80 10.99 9.22 -6.83
CA ARG A 80 9.80 9.19 -7.70
C ARG A 80 9.39 7.75 -7.99
N LEU A 81 8.11 7.46 -7.80
CA LEU A 81 7.50 6.17 -8.07
C LEU A 81 6.48 6.26 -9.21
N LYS A 82 6.40 5.17 -9.95
CA LYS A 82 5.34 4.90 -10.93
C LYS A 82 4.81 3.51 -10.67
N ILE A 83 3.59 3.40 -10.17
CA ILE A 83 3.02 2.14 -9.68
C ILE A 83 1.76 1.85 -10.49
N PRO A 84 1.68 0.73 -11.23
CA PRO A 84 0.43 0.36 -11.90
C PRO A 84 -0.64 0.08 -10.84
N LEU A 85 -1.80 0.72 -10.96
CA LEU A 85 -2.86 0.60 -9.98
C LEU A 85 -3.66 -0.68 -10.26
N LEU A 86 -3.50 -1.67 -9.38
CA LEU A 86 -4.19 -2.95 -9.48
C LEU A 86 -5.71 -2.77 -9.31
N PRO A 87 -6.55 -3.64 -9.92
CA PRO A 87 -8.00 -3.58 -9.77
C PRO A 87 -8.46 -3.50 -8.31
N GLN A 88 -7.87 -4.30 -7.42
CA GLN A 88 -8.20 -4.30 -5.99
C GLN A 88 -7.91 -2.96 -5.31
N ALA A 89 -6.79 -2.31 -5.67
CA ALA A 89 -6.47 -0.98 -5.15
C ALA A 89 -7.44 0.09 -5.66
N LYS A 90 -7.95 -0.05 -6.90
CA LYS A 90 -8.94 0.86 -7.48
C LYS A 90 -10.27 0.79 -6.74
N GLU A 91 -10.75 -0.41 -6.41
CA GLU A 91 -12.01 -0.59 -5.69
C GLU A 91 -12.00 0.12 -4.32
N ILE A 92 -10.83 0.24 -3.68
CA ILE A 92 -10.68 0.89 -2.38
C ILE A 92 -10.77 2.42 -2.46
N ILE A 93 -10.33 3.03 -3.56
CA ILE A 93 -10.27 4.50 -3.72
C ILE A 93 -11.44 5.08 -4.53
N LYS A 94 -12.47 4.28 -4.80
CA LYS A 94 -13.71 4.72 -5.47
C LYS A 94 -14.52 5.70 -4.62
#